data_AF-A0A6M0T130-F1
#
_entry.id   AF-A0A6M0T130-F1
#
_cell.length_a   1.000
_cell.length_b   1.000
_cell.length_c   1.000
_cell.angle_alpha   90.00
_cell.angle_beta   90.00
_cell.angle_gamma   90.00
#
_symmetry.space_group_name_H-M   'P 1'
#
loop_
_entity.id
_entity.type
_entity.pdbx_description
1 polymer ?
#
loop_
_entity_poly.entity_id
_entity_poly.type
_entity_poly.pdbx_seq_one_letter_code
_entity_poly.pdbx_strand_id
1 'polypeptide(L)'
;MIFVTGDTHIPRDIEKLNELNFLEYKNLTKNDYVIITGDFGGVWNNSCLELYYRNWLNNKPWTTLFVDGNHENFDLLNSYKVEEWHGGKVHFITENIIHLMRGQVFTINGLEFFTMGGATSTDKENRREHISWWEEEVPDSNEMAEGLANLEKHNNEVDYILTHTCSSSALKDINKIYGFQPKPEENLNRYLQIIEEKVKFKKWYFGHFHEDIEIDQKHTLIFEKIYKIQ
;
A
#
# COMPACT_ATOMS: atom_id res chain seq x y z
N MET A 1 -9.09 8.76 13.51
CA MET A 1 -9.37 7.33 13.19
C MET A 1 -8.56 6.96 11.98
N ILE A 2 -8.09 5.72 11.92
CA ILE A 2 -7.35 5.21 10.76
C ILE A 2 -7.99 3.88 10.36
N PHE A 3 -8.16 3.69 9.06
CA PHE A 3 -8.66 2.48 8.45
C PHE A 3 -7.68 2.00 7.39
N VAL A 4 -7.62 0.69 7.18
CA VAL A 4 -6.76 0.06 6.17
C VAL A 4 -7.60 -0.89 5.33
N THR A 5 -7.42 -0.86 4.01
CA THR A 5 -8.05 -1.77 3.05
C THR A 5 -7.06 -2.11 1.93
N GLY A 6 -7.39 -3.12 1.13
CA GLY A 6 -6.58 -3.54 0.01
C GLY A 6 -6.99 -2.87 -1.29
N ASP A 7 -6.23 -3.22 -2.31
CA ASP A 7 -6.33 -2.92 -3.73
C ASP A 7 -7.70 -2.37 -4.18
N THR A 8 -7.67 -1.19 -4.81
CA THR A 8 -8.89 -0.55 -5.33
C THR A 8 -9.02 -0.63 -6.84
N HIS A 9 -7.90 -0.84 -7.54
CA HIS A 9 -7.77 -0.91 -9.00
C HIS A 9 -8.72 0.06 -9.71
N ILE A 10 -8.73 1.34 -9.29
CA ILE A 10 -9.77 2.30 -9.69
C ILE A 10 -10.00 2.20 -11.22
N PRO A 11 -11.24 1.92 -11.67
CA PRO A 11 -12.50 1.99 -10.92
C PRO A 11 -13.06 0.66 -10.37
N ARG A 12 -12.32 -0.46 -10.44
CA ARG A 12 -12.89 -1.80 -10.32
C ARG A 12 -13.42 -2.13 -8.92
N ASP A 13 -12.62 -1.87 -7.89
CA ASP A 13 -12.91 -2.31 -6.52
C ASP A 13 -13.16 -1.12 -5.58
N ILE A 14 -13.18 0.10 -6.12
CA ILE A 14 -13.37 1.34 -5.35
C ILE A 14 -14.73 1.44 -4.64
N GLU A 15 -15.70 0.62 -5.04
CA GLU A 15 -17.03 0.58 -4.44
C GLU A 15 -17.00 0.22 -2.95
N LYS A 16 -15.98 -0.49 -2.46
CA LYS A 16 -15.81 -0.75 -1.01
C LYS A 16 -15.77 0.55 -0.19
N LEU A 17 -15.33 1.66 -0.78
CA LEU A 17 -15.22 2.99 -0.15
C LEU A 17 -16.45 3.90 -0.37
N ASN A 18 -17.57 3.35 -0.87
CA ASN A 18 -18.83 4.09 -0.97
C ASN A 18 -19.61 4.10 0.36
N GLU A 19 -20.66 4.93 0.45
CA GLU A 19 -21.46 5.09 1.67
C GLU A 19 -22.31 3.87 2.05
N LEU A 20 -22.52 2.94 1.11
CA LEU A 20 -23.27 1.70 1.34
C LEU A 20 -22.40 0.60 1.94
N ASN A 21 -21.12 0.57 1.54
CA ASN A 21 -20.17 -0.49 1.88
C ASN A 21 -19.25 -0.10 3.05
N PHE A 22 -18.97 1.19 3.25
CA PHE A 22 -18.16 1.67 4.37
C PHE A 22 -19.03 2.29 5.47
N LEU A 23 -19.37 1.49 6.49
CA LEU A 23 -20.33 1.86 7.53
C LEU A 23 -19.95 3.12 8.33
N GLU A 24 -18.66 3.30 8.59
CA GLU A 24 -18.14 4.43 9.37
C GLU A 24 -18.05 5.74 8.56
N TYR A 25 -18.30 5.70 7.25
CA TYR A 25 -18.22 6.82 6.30
C TYR A 25 -18.72 8.16 6.88
N LYS A 26 -19.89 8.16 7.54
CA LYS A 26 -20.55 9.39 8.02
C LYS A 26 -19.89 10.03 9.26
N ASN A 27 -19.03 9.30 9.95
CA ASN A 27 -18.39 9.74 11.18
C ASN A 27 -16.94 10.22 10.96
N LEU A 28 -16.46 10.20 9.72
CA LEU A 28 -15.10 10.59 9.37
C LEU A 28 -15.00 12.09 9.10
N THR A 29 -13.79 12.59 9.24
CA THR A 29 -13.36 13.96 8.98
C THR A 29 -12.01 13.94 8.25
N LYS A 30 -11.58 15.07 7.66
CA LYS A 30 -10.32 15.13 6.90
C LYS A 30 -9.07 14.79 7.73
N ASN A 31 -9.22 14.74 9.06
CA ASN A 31 -8.18 14.31 10.00
C ASN A 31 -8.23 12.79 10.30
N ASP A 32 -9.16 12.06 9.68
CA ASP A 32 -9.22 10.61 9.65
C ASP A 32 -8.64 10.10 8.34
N TYR A 33 -8.07 8.89 8.38
CA TYR A 33 -7.29 8.34 7.27
C TYR A 33 -7.84 6.99 6.82
N VAL A 34 -7.88 6.78 5.50
CA VAL A 34 -8.15 5.47 4.89
C VAL A 34 -6.95 5.12 4.05
N ILE A 35 -6.26 4.04 4.39
CA ILE A 35 -5.01 3.60 3.80
C ILE A 35 -5.26 2.42 2.86
N ILE A 36 -4.78 2.50 1.62
CA ILE A 36 -4.89 1.45 0.60
C ILE A 36 -3.50 0.80 0.41
N THR A 37 -3.40 -0.51 0.57
CA THR A 37 -2.13 -1.26 0.54
C THR A 37 -1.72 -1.72 -0.87
N GLY A 38 -1.61 -0.77 -1.80
CA GLY A 38 -1.21 -1.03 -3.18
C GLY A 38 -2.36 -1.05 -4.18
N ASP A 39 -2.00 -1.13 -5.45
CA ASP A 39 -2.91 -1.15 -6.61
C ASP A 39 -4.09 -0.17 -6.46
N PHE A 40 -3.73 1.10 -6.22
CA PHE A 40 -4.67 2.19 -6.08
C PHE A 40 -5.40 2.42 -7.42
N GLY A 41 -4.66 2.44 -8.53
CA GLY A 41 -5.20 2.59 -9.88
C GLY A 41 -5.77 3.99 -10.18
N GLY A 42 -5.61 4.93 -9.24
CA GLY A 42 -6.04 6.32 -9.41
C GLY A 42 -5.01 7.19 -10.14
N VAL A 43 -3.82 6.67 -10.49
CA VAL A 43 -2.73 7.42 -11.12
C VAL A 43 -2.16 6.64 -12.31
N TRP A 44 -2.89 6.59 -13.42
CA TRP A 44 -2.50 5.84 -14.61
C TRP A 44 -2.30 6.71 -15.83
N ASN A 45 -3.29 7.49 -16.24
CA ASN A 45 -3.20 8.28 -17.49
C ASN A 45 -3.97 9.60 -17.47
N ASN A 46 -4.48 10.03 -16.31
CA ASN A 46 -5.33 11.22 -16.18
C ASN A 46 -6.56 11.19 -17.11
N SER A 47 -7.10 10.00 -17.42
CA SER A 47 -8.34 9.90 -18.18
C SER A 47 -9.51 10.56 -17.44
N CYS A 48 -10.57 10.95 -18.18
CA CYS A 48 -11.77 11.53 -17.56
C CYS A 48 -12.36 10.65 -16.45
N LEU A 49 -12.32 9.32 -16.62
CA LEU A 49 -12.82 8.37 -15.64
C LEU A 49 -11.97 8.39 -14.37
N GLU A 50 -10.65 8.35 -14.52
CA GLU A 50 -9.70 8.44 -13.42
C GLU A 50 -9.84 9.76 -12.66
N LEU A 51 -9.90 10.89 -13.37
CA LEU A 51 -10.11 12.21 -12.77
C LEU A 51 -11.45 12.31 -12.03
N TYR A 52 -12.50 11.65 -12.55
CA TYR A 52 -13.78 11.56 -11.84
C TYR A 52 -13.61 10.84 -10.50
N TYR A 53 -12.94 9.68 -10.47
CA TYR A 53 -12.74 8.93 -9.21
C TYR A 53 -11.76 9.62 -8.25
N ARG A 54 -10.72 10.28 -8.75
CA ARG A 54 -9.87 11.15 -7.91
C ARG A 54 -10.69 12.26 -7.28
N ASN A 55 -11.54 12.94 -8.05
CA ASN A 55 -12.41 13.97 -7.49
C ASN A 55 -13.42 13.38 -6.49
N TRP A 56 -14.00 12.22 -6.79
CA TRP A 56 -14.92 11.51 -5.89
C TRP A 56 -14.24 11.16 -4.56
N LEU A 57 -13.01 10.62 -4.59
CA LEU A 57 -12.19 10.35 -3.41
C LEU A 57 -11.78 11.63 -2.68
N ASN A 58 -11.38 12.68 -3.40
CA ASN A 58 -10.98 13.94 -2.79
C ASN A 58 -12.14 14.59 -2.01
N ASN A 59 -13.37 14.40 -2.44
CA ASN A 59 -14.57 14.90 -1.74
C ASN A 59 -15.07 13.99 -0.60
N LYS A 60 -14.42 12.86 -0.36
CA LYS A 60 -14.76 12.00 0.79
C LYS A 60 -14.47 12.71 2.11
N PRO A 61 -15.19 12.37 3.18
CA PRO A 61 -14.97 13.04 4.45
C PRO A 61 -13.65 12.68 5.11
N TRP A 62 -12.76 11.85 4.54
CA TRP A 62 -11.43 11.50 5.08
C TRP A 62 -10.29 11.91 4.13
N THR A 63 -9.05 11.68 4.57
CA THR A 63 -7.84 11.74 3.73
C THR A 63 -7.44 10.33 3.30
N THR A 64 -7.35 10.09 1.99
CA THR A 64 -6.93 8.80 1.43
C THR A 64 -5.42 8.75 1.35
N LEU A 65 -4.84 7.73 1.96
CA LEU A 65 -3.43 7.39 1.82
C LEU A 65 -3.31 6.12 1.00
N PHE A 66 -2.26 5.96 0.22
CA PHE A 66 -1.97 4.70 -0.43
C PHE A 66 -0.47 4.44 -0.50
N VAL A 67 -0.12 3.16 -0.45
CA VAL A 67 1.18 2.67 -0.89
C VAL A 67 1.02 2.22 -2.34
N ASP A 68 2.05 2.35 -3.18
CA ASP A 68 1.98 1.84 -4.56
C ASP A 68 1.99 0.30 -4.62
N GLY A 69 1.42 -0.26 -5.69
CA GLY A 69 1.51 -1.69 -6.00
C GLY A 69 2.20 -1.94 -7.35
N ASN A 70 1.91 -3.07 -7.98
CA ASN A 70 2.45 -3.39 -9.31
C ASN A 70 1.51 -2.96 -10.46
N HIS A 71 0.39 -2.31 -10.15
CA HIS A 71 -0.54 -1.73 -11.11
C HIS A 71 -0.63 -0.21 -11.01
N GLU A 72 0.52 0.47 -11.04
CA GLU A 72 0.62 1.93 -11.14
C GLU A 72 1.41 2.36 -12.37
N ASN A 73 1.14 3.57 -12.89
CA ASN A 73 1.98 4.18 -13.90
C ASN A 73 3.11 4.96 -13.21
N PHE A 74 4.30 4.37 -13.17
CA PHE A 74 5.44 4.96 -12.46
C PHE A 74 5.98 6.24 -13.12
N ASP A 75 5.87 6.39 -14.44
CA ASP A 75 6.24 7.66 -15.11
C ASP A 75 5.37 8.82 -14.60
N LEU A 76 4.06 8.58 -14.49
CA LEU A 76 3.13 9.58 -13.98
C LEU A 76 3.27 9.77 -12.47
N LEU A 77 3.34 8.68 -11.71
CA LEU A 77 3.44 8.72 -10.24
C LEU A 77 4.72 9.43 -9.79
N ASN A 78 5.85 9.19 -10.44
CA ASN A 78 7.14 9.82 -10.13
C ASN A 78 7.27 11.24 -10.69
N SER A 79 6.32 11.71 -11.50
CA SER A 79 6.28 13.11 -11.96
C SER A 79 5.78 14.08 -10.90
N TYR A 80 5.12 13.57 -9.85
CA TYR A 80 4.66 14.39 -8.73
C TYR A 80 5.85 14.85 -7.88
N LYS A 81 5.73 16.04 -7.29
CA LYS A 81 6.75 16.60 -6.41
C LYS A 81 6.86 15.73 -5.15
N VAL A 82 8.09 15.37 -4.79
CA VAL A 82 8.42 14.76 -3.50
C VAL A 82 8.37 15.83 -2.40
N GLU A 83 7.57 15.57 -1.37
CA GLU A 83 7.42 16.44 -0.19
C GLU A 83 7.57 15.64 1.10
N GLU A 84 7.91 16.31 2.21
CA GLU A 84 7.98 15.70 3.53
C GLU A 84 6.65 15.87 4.26
N TRP A 85 6.09 14.78 4.78
CA TRP A 85 4.82 14.77 5.49
C TRP A 85 4.83 13.72 6.59
N HIS A 86 4.50 14.11 7.82
CA HIS A 86 4.51 13.22 9.00
C HIS A 86 5.78 12.37 9.18
N GLY A 87 6.95 12.89 8.79
CA GLY A 87 8.24 12.23 9.01
C GLY A 87 8.75 11.40 7.83
N GLY A 88 7.99 11.27 6.74
CA GLY A 88 8.41 10.57 5.55
C GLY A 88 8.08 11.30 4.25
N LYS A 89 8.68 10.82 3.16
CA LYS A 89 8.43 11.35 1.81
C LYS A 89 7.09 10.93 1.24
N VAL A 90 6.40 11.84 0.58
CA VAL A 90 5.10 11.61 -0.07
C VAL A 90 5.03 12.22 -1.47
N HIS A 91 4.10 11.72 -2.28
CA HIS A 91 3.54 12.46 -3.41
C HIS A 91 2.10 12.90 -3.08
N PHE A 92 1.83 14.20 -3.15
CA PHE A 92 0.46 14.72 -3.10
C PHE A 92 -0.18 14.63 -4.48
N ILE A 93 -1.07 13.64 -4.67
CA ILE A 93 -1.84 13.50 -5.91
C ILE A 93 -2.93 14.58 -5.96
N THR A 94 -3.57 14.80 -4.80
CA THR A 94 -4.41 15.97 -4.49
C THR A 94 -4.14 16.40 -3.05
N GLU A 95 -4.85 17.42 -2.56
CA GLU A 95 -4.80 17.82 -1.14
C GLU A 95 -5.22 16.71 -0.15
N ASN A 96 -6.04 15.74 -0.57
CA ASN A 96 -6.58 14.68 0.29
C ASN A 96 -6.30 13.26 -0.23
N ILE A 97 -5.45 13.11 -1.26
CA ILE A 97 -5.02 11.82 -1.80
C ILE A 97 -3.49 11.84 -1.83
N ILE A 98 -2.88 11.04 -0.97
CA ILE A 98 -1.46 11.11 -0.66
C ILE A 98 -0.84 9.72 -0.88
N HIS A 99 0.17 9.67 -1.73
CA HIS A 99 1.03 8.51 -1.89
C HIS A 99 2.08 8.50 -0.78
N LEU A 100 2.09 7.45 0.04
CA LEU A 100 3.13 7.20 1.03
C LEU A 100 4.29 6.48 0.34
N MET A 101 5.40 7.17 0.13
CA MET A 101 6.50 6.61 -0.64
C MET A 101 7.16 5.41 0.06
N ARG A 102 7.84 4.60 -0.74
CA ARG A 102 8.57 3.41 -0.31
C ARG A 102 9.68 3.73 0.69
N GLY A 103 9.89 2.82 1.64
CA GLY A 103 10.99 2.87 2.59
C GLY A 103 10.89 3.98 3.64
N GLN A 104 9.71 4.56 3.82
CA GLN A 104 9.49 5.66 4.76
C GLN A 104 8.84 5.17 6.06
N VAL A 105 9.03 5.94 7.14
CA VAL A 105 8.32 5.76 8.41
C VAL A 105 7.51 7.02 8.68
N PHE A 106 6.21 6.88 8.94
CA PHE A 106 5.29 7.98 9.18
C PHE A 106 4.73 7.95 10.60
N THR A 107 4.61 9.12 11.22
CA THR A 107 3.91 9.28 12.50
C THR A 107 2.53 9.93 12.29
N ILE A 108 1.48 9.12 12.28
CA ILE A 108 0.09 9.55 12.01
C ILE A 108 -0.77 9.22 13.23
N ASN A 109 -1.44 10.22 13.79
CA ASN A 109 -2.21 10.10 15.05
C ASN A 109 -1.41 9.48 16.22
N GLY A 110 -0.09 9.71 16.25
CA GLY A 110 0.80 9.19 17.29
C GLY A 110 1.25 7.74 17.09
N LEU A 111 0.91 7.12 15.95
CA LEU A 111 1.32 5.76 15.59
C LEU A 111 2.37 5.80 14.50
N GLU A 112 3.30 4.85 14.54
CA GLU A 112 4.37 4.72 13.55
C GLU A 112 4.04 3.66 12.48
N PHE A 113 4.15 4.07 11.22
CA PHE A 113 3.84 3.24 10.05
C PHE A 113 5.07 3.12 9.15
N PHE A 114 5.55 1.91 8.92
CA PHE A 114 6.51 1.66 7.84
C PHE A 114 5.78 1.29 6.54
N THR A 115 6.23 1.86 5.41
CA THR A 115 5.63 1.61 4.10
C THR A 115 6.61 1.02 3.11
N MET A 116 6.18 -0.01 2.37
CA MET A 116 6.91 -0.51 1.20
C MET A 116 5.96 -1.05 0.14
N GLY A 117 5.84 -0.31 -0.96
CA GLY A 117 5.05 -0.70 -2.11
C GLY A 117 5.74 -1.66 -3.05
N GLY A 118 5.09 -1.85 -4.20
CA GLY A 118 5.59 -2.63 -5.31
C GLY A 118 5.34 -4.14 -5.20
N ALA A 119 5.27 -4.76 -6.37
CA ALA A 119 5.27 -6.20 -6.57
C ALA A 119 5.67 -6.54 -8.02
N THR A 120 5.88 -7.81 -8.32
CA THR A 120 6.21 -8.28 -9.67
C THR A 120 4.96 -8.59 -10.47
N SER A 121 4.70 -7.86 -11.58
CA SER A 121 3.65 -8.28 -12.52
C SER A 121 3.94 -9.66 -13.12
N THR A 122 3.00 -10.59 -12.92
CA THR A 122 3.13 -12.00 -13.34
C THR A 122 2.96 -12.20 -14.85
N ASP A 123 2.33 -11.26 -15.54
CA ASP A 123 2.00 -11.25 -16.97
C ASP A 123 2.84 -10.23 -17.77
N LYS A 124 3.95 -9.74 -17.20
CA LYS A 124 4.83 -8.74 -17.84
C LYS A 124 5.28 -9.11 -19.26
N GLU A 125 5.44 -10.40 -19.56
CA GLU A 125 5.82 -10.90 -20.89
C GLU A 125 4.77 -10.59 -21.97
N ASN A 126 3.52 -10.33 -21.58
CA ASN A 126 2.42 -9.96 -22.48
C ASN A 126 2.11 -8.44 -22.46
N ARG A 127 2.88 -7.66 -21.69
CA ARG A 127 2.69 -6.23 -21.50
C ARG A 127 3.72 -5.43 -22.29
N ARG A 128 3.50 -4.12 -22.40
CA ARG A 128 4.44 -3.20 -23.03
C ARG A 128 5.05 -2.32 -21.95
N GLU A 129 6.38 -2.35 -21.86
CA GLU A 129 7.18 -1.50 -20.98
C GLU A 129 6.85 -0.02 -21.22
N HIS A 130 6.75 0.76 -20.13
CA HIS A 130 6.32 2.17 -20.10
C HIS A 130 4.91 2.45 -20.64
N ILE A 131 4.07 1.42 -20.79
CA ILE A 131 2.66 1.56 -21.22
C ILE A 131 1.72 0.82 -20.28
N SER A 132 2.04 -0.43 -19.96
CA SER A 132 1.22 -1.27 -19.09
C SER A 132 2.02 -2.04 -18.04
N TRP A 133 3.34 -1.85 -18.03
CA TRP A 133 4.27 -2.39 -17.05
C TRP A 133 5.50 -1.47 -16.94
N TRP A 134 6.09 -1.39 -15.73
CA TRP A 134 7.30 -0.61 -15.44
C TRP A 134 8.28 -1.44 -14.63
N GLU A 135 9.59 -1.23 -14.83
CA GLU A 135 10.60 -1.87 -13.98
C GLU A 135 10.50 -1.39 -12.53
N GLU A 136 10.05 -0.15 -12.35
CA GLU A 136 9.80 0.50 -11.08
C GLU A 136 8.65 -0.11 -10.27
N GLU A 137 7.87 -1.06 -10.84
CA GLU A 137 6.91 -1.86 -10.07
C GLU A 137 7.56 -2.63 -8.92
N VAL A 138 8.86 -2.95 -9.04
CA VAL A 138 9.63 -3.58 -7.98
C VAL A 138 10.57 -2.54 -7.36
N PRO A 139 10.62 -2.40 -6.02
CA PRO A 139 11.53 -1.48 -5.38
C PRO A 139 12.99 -1.73 -5.75
N ASP A 140 13.75 -0.66 -5.97
CA ASP A 140 15.17 -0.77 -6.27
C ASP A 140 16.01 -0.96 -4.98
N SER A 141 17.30 -1.22 -5.14
CA SER A 141 18.20 -1.41 -4.00
C SER A 141 18.37 -0.16 -3.14
N ASN A 142 18.24 1.04 -3.70
CA ASN A 142 18.34 2.30 -2.96
C ASN A 142 17.09 2.51 -2.10
N GLU A 143 15.90 2.25 -2.64
CA GLU A 143 14.62 2.32 -1.91
C GLU A 143 14.60 1.31 -0.76
N MET A 144 15.07 0.08 -1.01
CA MET A 144 15.23 -0.94 0.03
C MET A 144 16.25 -0.53 1.10
N ALA A 145 17.40 0.01 0.69
CA ALA A 145 18.43 0.46 1.64
C ALA A 145 17.95 1.66 2.48
N GLU A 146 17.23 2.59 1.86
CA GLU A 146 16.59 3.71 2.55
C GLU A 146 15.56 3.21 3.58
N GLY A 147 14.75 2.20 3.21
CA GLY A 147 13.80 1.55 4.12
C GLY A 147 14.45 0.99 5.37
N LEU A 148 15.52 0.22 5.22
CA LEU A 148 16.27 -0.31 6.38
C LEU A 148 16.91 0.80 7.22
N ALA A 149 17.49 1.82 6.57
CA ALA A 149 18.10 2.94 7.28
C ALA A 149 17.07 3.77 8.07
N ASN A 150 15.86 3.95 7.54
CA ASN A 150 14.78 4.62 8.24
C ASN A 150 14.26 3.78 9.41
N LEU A 151 14.07 2.47 9.23
CA LEU A 151 13.72 1.57 10.34
C LEU A 151 14.78 1.61 11.46
N GLU A 152 16.07 1.62 11.13
CA GLU A 152 17.15 1.74 12.11
C GLU A 152 17.08 3.04 12.93
N LYS A 153 16.73 4.18 12.31
CA LYS A 153 16.52 5.46 13.03
C LYS A 153 15.37 5.38 14.04
N HIS A 154 14.39 4.52 13.77
CA HIS A 154 13.26 4.22 14.65
C HIS A 154 13.53 2.99 15.53
N ASN A 155 14.80 2.64 15.75
CA ASN A 155 15.22 1.51 16.60
C ASN A 155 14.66 0.14 16.16
N ASN A 156 14.31 -0.01 14.88
CA ASN A 156 13.63 -1.16 14.32
C ASN A 156 12.32 -1.50 15.07
N GLU A 157 11.55 -0.48 15.43
CA GLU A 157 10.25 -0.63 16.07
C GLU A 157 9.25 0.34 15.41
N VAL A 158 8.11 -0.18 14.98
CA VAL A 158 6.98 0.59 14.44
C VAL A 158 5.67 -0.06 14.90
N ASP A 159 4.55 0.65 14.88
CA ASP A 159 3.27 0.05 15.24
C ASP A 159 2.76 -0.86 14.12
N TYR A 160 2.80 -0.35 12.89
CA TYR A 160 2.19 -0.98 11.73
C TYR A 160 3.16 -1.04 10.55
N ILE A 161 3.10 -2.15 9.82
CA ILE A 161 3.76 -2.30 8.52
C ILE A 161 2.67 -2.37 7.44
N LEU A 162 2.84 -1.56 6.39
CA LEU A 162 1.92 -1.45 5.27
C LEU A 162 2.70 -1.71 3.97
N THR A 163 2.38 -2.80 3.30
CA THR A 163 3.07 -3.16 2.05
C THR A 163 2.10 -3.66 1.00
N HIS A 164 2.53 -3.74 -0.25
CA HIS A 164 1.67 -4.36 -1.27
C HIS A 164 1.77 -5.89 -1.24
N THR A 165 2.98 -6.46 -1.23
CA THR A 165 3.24 -7.90 -1.08
C THR A 165 3.78 -8.22 0.34
N CYS A 166 4.18 -9.46 0.62
CA CYS A 166 4.54 -9.91 1.98
C CYS A 166 5.94 -10.56 2.12
N SER A 167 6.32 -10.93 3.35
CA SER A 167 7.56 -11.63 3.65
C SER A 167 7.58 -13.07 3.11
N SER A 168 8.78 -13.64 2.93
CA SER A 168 8.95 -15.01 2.44
C SER A 168 8.28 -16.06 3.34
N SER A 169 8.26 -15.85 4.66
CA SER A 169 7.54 -16.71 5.61
C SER A 169 6.02 -16.56 5.47
N ALA A 170 5.52 -15.33 5.43
CA ALA A 170 4.08 -15.08 5.28
C ALA A 170 3.53 -15.70 3.99
N LEU A 171 4.27 -15.58 2.87
CA LEU A 171 3.89 -16.19 1.60
C LEU A 171 3.77 -17.73 1.69
N LYS A 172 4.68 -18.38 2.44
CA LYS A 172 4.63 -19.82 2.68
C LYS A 172 3.45 -20.22 3.55
N ASP A 173 3.12 -19.42 4.56
CA ASP A 173 1.98 -19.68 5.44
C ASP A 173 0.66 -19.56 4.69
N ILE A 174 0.50 -18.55 3.83
CA ILE A 174 -0.66 -18.42 2.95
C ILE A 174 -0.82 -19.69 2.08
N ASN A 175 0.27 -20.14 1.46
CA ASN A 175 0.25 -21.33 0.61
C ASN A 175 -0.12 -22.59 1.38
N LYS A 176 0.46 -22.79 2.55
CA LYS A 176 0.22 -23.97 3.38
C LYS A 176 -1.20 -24.02 3.95
N ILE A 177 -1.73 -22.88 4.39
CA ILE A 177 -3.00 -22.82 5.13
C ILE A 177 -4.19 -22.74 4.17
N TYR A 178 -4.06 -22.00 3.07
CA TYR A 178 -5.17 -21.67 2.18
C TYR A 178 -5.05 -22.31 0.79
N GLY A 179 -3.96 -23.03 0.50
CA GLY A 179 -3.75 -23.72 -0.78
C GLY A 179 -3.49 -22.80 -1.97
N PHE A 180 -3.27 -21.51 -1.70
CA PHE A 180 -3.00 -20.47 -2.69
C PHE A 180 -1.51 -20.48 -3.06
N GLN A 181 -1.17 -20.56 -4.36
CA GLN A 181 0.24 -20.62 -4.81
C GLN A 181 0.63 -19.37 -5.60
N PRO A 182 0.83 -18.23 -4.91
CA PRO A 182 1.34 -17.02 -5.56
C PRO A 182 2.77 -17.27 -6.02
N LYS A 183 3.12 -16.71 -7.18
CA LYS A 183 4.48 -16.77 -7.69
C LYS A 183 5.38 -15.95 -6.76
N PRO A 184 6.47 -16.51 -6.21
CA PRO A 184 7.35 -15.77 -5.32
C PRO A 184 8.08 -14.66 -6.07
N GLU A 185 8.22 -13.53 -5.37
CA GLU A 185 8.97 -12.35 -5.76
C GLU A 185 10.31 -12.37 -5.03
N GLU A 186 11.21 -13.22 -5.51
CA GLU A 186 12.39 -13.66 -4.76
C GLU A 186 13.23 -12.56 -4.12
N ASN A 187 13.39 -11.40 -4.75
CA ASN A 187 14.15 -10.29 -4.17
C ASN A 187 13.32 -9.50 -3.14
N LEU A 188 12.09 -9.12 -3.48
CA LEU A 188 11.24 -8.30 -2.62
C LEU A 188 10.75 -9.09 -1.40
N ASN A 189 10.31 -10.34 -1.55
CA ASN A 189 9.91 -11.17 -0.40
C ASN A 189 11.10 -11.48 0.53
N ARG A 190 12.34 -11.56 0.02
CA ARG A 190 13.55 -11.72 0.86
C ARG A 190 13.90 -10.42 1.59
N TYR A 191 13.74 -9.27 0.94
CA TYR A 191 13.87 -7.98 1.60
C TYR A 191 12.87 -7.83 2.74
N LEU A 192 11.59 -8.12 2.48
CA LEU A 192 10.54 -8.07 3.52
C LEU A 192 10.77 -9.12 4.62
N GLN A 193 11.41 -10.25 4.32
CA GLN A 193 11.85 -11.21 5.34
C GLN A 193 12.89 -10.61 6.31
N ILE A 194 13.79 -9.75 5.84
CA ILE A 194 14.75 -9.07 6.73
C ILE A 194 14.02 -8.17 7.72
N ILE A 195 12.96 -7.49 7.25
CA ILE A 195 12.12 -6.63 8.09
C ILE A 195 11.36 -7.49 9.11
N GLU A 196 10.72 -8.58 8.68
CA GLU A 196 10.03 -9.56 9.53
C GLU A 196 10.89 -10.00 10.72
N GLU A 197 12.18 -10.26 10.48
CA GLU A 197 13.11 -10.78 11.47
C GLU A 197 13.67 -9.72 12.42
N LYS A 198 13.83 -8.48 11.92
CA LYS A 198 14.53 -7.41 12.66
C LYS A 198 13.62 -6.41 13.33
N VAL A 199 12.42 -6.19 12.78
CA VAL A 199 11.52 -5.12 13.19
C VAL A 199 10.48 -5.65 14.17
N LYS A 200 10.29 -4.91 15.25
CA LYS A 200 9.15 -5.13 16.15
C LYS A 200 7.95 -4.35 15.63
N PHE A 201 6.83 -5.04 15.47
CA PHE A 201 5.58 -4.45 15.03
C PHE A 201 4.38 -5.15 15.65
N LYS A 202 3.25 -4.42 15.73
CA LYS A 202 1.98 -4.95 16.23
C LYS A 202 1.22 -5.69 15.15
N LYS A 203 1.11 -5.10 13.96
CA LYS A 203 0.37 -5.68 12.83
C LYS A 203 0.98 -5.28 11.49
N TRP A 204 0.92 -6.20 10.53
CA TRP A 204 1.35 -6.03 9.16
C TRP A 204 0.16 -6.31 8.23
N TYR A 205 -0.23 -5.29 7.46
CA TYR A 205 -1.25 -5.37 6.43
C TYR A 205 -0.63 -5.35 5.03
N PHE A 206 -1.10 -6.24 4.15
CA PHE A 206 -0.67 -6.30 2.76
C PHE A 206 -1.76 -6.77 1.82
N GLY A 207 -1.65 -6.41 0.53
CA GLY A 207 -2.65 -6.70 -0.51
C GLY A 207 -2.15 -7.70 -1.55
N HIS A 208 -2.28 -7.34 -2.83
CA HIS A 208 -1.75 -8.02 -4.02
C HIS A 208 -2.43 -9.36 -4.39
N PHE A 209 -2.83 -10.16 -3.41
CA PHE A 209 -3.34 -11.52 -3.63
C PHE A 209 -4.87 -11.63 -3.69
N HIS A 210 -5.58 -10.50 -3.60
CA HIS A 210 -7.04 -10.36 -3.77
C HIS A 210 -7.88 -11.26 -2.87
N GLU A 211 -7.44 -11.47 -1.63
CA GLU A 211 -8.14 -12.24 -0.60
C GLU A 211 -8.20 -11.46 0.72
N ASP A 212 -9.10 -11.85 1.62
CA ASP A 212 -9.22 -11.27 2.97
C ASP A 212 -8.92 -12.32 4.04
N ILE A 213 -7.64 -12.45 4.41
CA ILE A 213 -7.12 -13.54 5.22
C ILE A 213 -6.37 -13.00 6.44
N GLU A 214 -6.86 -13.32 7.63
CA GLU A 214 -6.07 -13.22 8.86
C GLU A 214 -5.21 -14.47 9.00
N ILE A 215 -3.92 -14.33 8.70
CA ILE A 215 -2.96 -15.45 8.69
C ILE A 215 -2.57 -15.81 10.13
N ASP A 216 -2.28 -14.79 10.93
CA ASP A 216 -2.00 -14.91 12.35
C ASP A 216 -2.31 -13.57 13.09
N GLN A 217 -1.92 -13.49 14.37
CA GLN A 217 -2.14 -12.31 15.20
C GLN A 217 -1.47 -11.04 14.65
N LYS A 218 -0.37 -11.17 13.90
CA LYS A 218 0.42 -10.08 13.32
C LYS A 218 0.12 -9.82 11.85
N HIS A 219 -0.27 -10.81 11.06
CA HIS A 219 -0.36 -10.69 9.60
C HIS A 219 -1.80 -10.73 9.10
N THR A 220 -2.15 -9.81 8.21
CA THR A 220 -3.44 -9.82 7.52
C THR A 220 -3.27 -9.42 6.07
N LEU A 221 -3.62 -10.36 5.19
CA LEU A 221 -3.84 -10.11 3.78
C LEU A 221 -5.23 -9.48 3.64
N ILE A 222 -5.30 -8.33 2.98
CA ILE A 222 -6.51 -7.53 2.85
C ILE A 222 -6.82 -7.25 1.39
N PHE A 223 -8.11 -7.29 1.05
CA PHE A 223 -8.61 -6.90 -0.25
C PHE A 223 -9.91 -6.11 -0.09
N GLU A 224 -11.06 -6.76 0.12
CA GLU A 224 -12.37 -6.09 0.20
C GLU A 224 -12.66 -5.51 1.58
N LYS A 225 -12.16 -6.14 2.65
CA LYS A 225 -12.47 -5.70 4.01
C LYS A 225 -11.76 -4.39 4.35
N ILE A 226 -12.45 -3.59 5.16
CA ILE A 226 -11.92 -2.36 5.75
C ILE A 226 -11.70 -2.60 7.24
N TYR A 227 -10.46 -2.48 7.68
CA TYR A 227 -10.07 -2.68 9.06
C TYR A 227 -9.85 -1.33 9.72
N LYS A 228 -10.59 -1.05 10.80
CA LYS A 228 -10.26 0.05 11.70
C LYS A 228 -9.04 -0.32 12.54
N ILE A 229 -8.04 0.55 12.56
CA ILE A 229 -6.85 0.40 13.39
C ILE A 229 -6.78 1.52 14.45
N GLN A 230 -5.93 1.34 15.46
CA GLN A 230 -5.98 2.09 16.72
C GLN A 230 -4.82 3.06 16.84
#